data_AF-A0A0B8Q7T6-F1
#
_entry.id   AF-A0A0B8Q7T6-F1
#
_cell.length_a   1.000
_cell.length_b   1.000
_cell.length_c   1.000
_cell.angle_alpha   90.00
_cell.angle_beta   90.00
_cell.angle_gamma   90.00
#
_symmetry.space_group_name_H-M   'P 1'
#
loop_
_entity.id
_entity.type
_entity.pdbx_description
1 polymer ?
#
loop_
_entity_poly.entity_id
_entity_poly.type
_entity_poly.pdbx_seq_one_letter_code
_entity_poly.pdbx_strand_id
1 'polypeptide(L)'
;MAIEVNNTSLTGKSRKGSDVRCSKIVEVGKRLGVYFTTGSDAHFCEEIARLDLAKELLKDHCVEEEKILTTSTSRFLNFLLLRGKSPIPEFAELY
;
A
#
# COMPACT_ATOMS: atom_id res chain seq x y z
N MET A 1 -12.09 0.56 -3.37
CA MET A 1 -11.48 1.29 -2.22
C MET A 1 -10.09 0.72 -2.00
N ALA A 2 -9.14 1.53 -1.50
CA ALA A 2 -7.78 1.08 -1.15
C ALA A 2 -7.50 1.33 0.33
N ILE A 3 -6.73 0.45 0.96
CA ILE A 3 -6.28 0.56 2.36
C ILE A 3 -4.76 0.74 2.37
N GLU A 4 -4.26 1.68 3.15
CA GLU A 4 -2.82 1.88 3.33
C GLU A 4 -2.24 0.91 4.36
N VAL A 5 -1.14 0.26 3.99
CA VAL A 5 -0.20 -0.36 4.92
C VAL A 5 0.97 0.61 5.12
N ASN A 6 0.90 1.34 6.22
CA ASN A 6 1.85 2.38 6.59
C ASN A 6 3.05 1.77 7.34
N ASN A 7 4.26 1.95 6.81
CA ASN A 7 5.47 1.34 7.36
C ASN A 7 5.79 1.85 8.77
N THR A 8 5.63 3.16 9.02
CA THR A 8 5.87 3.78 10.32
C THR A 8 4.98 3.20 11.42
N SER A 9 3.73 2.87 11.10
CA SER A 9 2.79 2.21 12.00
C SER A 9 3.25 0.81 12.46
N LEU A 10 4.16 0.17 11.74
CA LEU A 10 4.70 -1.16 12.05
C LEU A 10 6.00 -1.11 12.86
N THR A 11 6.65 0.05 12.96
CA THR A 11 7.91 0.22 13.72
C THR A 11 7.74 0.10 15.25
N GLY A 12 6.50 0.03 15.75
CA GLY A 12 6.19 0.05 17.18
C GLY A 12 6.38 1.42 17.86
N LYS A 13 6.90 2.43 17.14
CA LYS A 13 7.15 3.78 17.68
C LYS A 13 5.88 4.60 17.86
N SER A 14 4.88 4.44 16.99
CA SER A 14 3.65 5.23 17.08
C SER A 14 2.79 4.81 18.27
N ARG A 15 2.45 3.51 18.37
CA ARG A 15 1.57 2.94 19.42
C ARG A 15 1.88 1.45 19.60
N LYS A 16 2.01 0.99 20.85
CA LYS A 16 2.13 -0.46 21.15
C LYS A 16 0.90 -1.22 20.63
N GLY A 17 1.12 -2.35 19.95
CA GLY A 17 0.06 -3.20 19.39
C GLY A 17 -0.50 -2.74 18.03
N SER A 18 0.13 -1.75 17.40
CA SER A 18 -0.24 -1.30 16.04
C SER A 18 0.04 -2.37 14.98
N ASP A 19 1.14 -3.10 15.12
CA ASP A 19 1.52 -4.29 14.36
C ASP A 19 0.41 -5.35 14.32
N VAL A 20 -0.15 -5.72 15.48
CA VAL A 20 -1.23 -6.71 15.59
C VAL A 20 -2.50 -6.23 14.88
N ARG A 21 -2.81 -4.93 14.98
CA ARG A 21 -3.98 -4.34 14.32
C ARG A 21 -3.80 -4.25 12.81
N CYS A 22 -2.64 -3.81 12.34
CA CYS A 22 -2.32 -3.77 10.91
C CYS A 22 -2.41 -5.18 10.30
N SER A 23 -1.90 -6.19 11.00
CA SER A 23 -2.02 -7.60 10.59
C SER A 23 -3.49 -8.03 10.41
N LYS A 24 -4.36 -7.72 11.38
CA LYS A 24 -5.80 -8.00 11.25
C LYS A 24 -6.49 -7.23 10.12
N ILE A 25 -6.08 -5.97 9.89
CA ILE A 25 -6.62 -5.15 8.79
C ILE A 25 -6.25 -5.77 7.45
N VAL A 26 -5.00 -6.22 7.28
CA VAL A 26 -4.55 -6.90 6.06
C VAL A 26 -5.30 -8.21 5.84
N GLU A 27 -5.45 -9.03 6.88
CA GLU A 27 -6.20 -10.30 6.82
C GLU A 27 -7.66 -10.07 6.35
N VAL A 28 -8.37 -9.13 6.99
CA VAL A 28 -9.77 -8.82 6.66
C VAL A 28 -9.87 -8.17 5.28
N GLY A 29 -8.98 -7.22 4.96
CA GLY A 29 -8.95 -6.56 3.67
C GLY A 29 -8.73 -7.55 2.51
N LYS A 30 -7.80 -8.49 2.68
CA LYS A 30 -7.56 -9.58 1.73
C LYS A 30 -8.82 -10.40 1.51
N ARG A 31 -9.48 -10.84 2.59
CA ARG A 31 -10.74 -11.61 2.51
C ARG A 31 -11.86 -10.84 1.79
N LEU A 32 -11.89 -9.52 1.92
CA LEU A 32 -12.86 -8.64 1.25
C LEU A 32 -12.44 -8.24 -0.18
N GLY A 33 -11.25 -8.65 -0.64
CA GLY A 33 -10.75 -8.35 -1.98
C GLY A 33 -10.41 -6.88 -2.24
N VAL A 34 -10.13 -6.11 -1.18
CA VAL A 34 -9.75 -4.70 -1.30
C VAL A 34 -8.39 -4.53 -1.97
N TYR A 35 -8.11 -3.32 -2.46
CA TYR A 35 -6.76 -2.96 -2.86
C TYR A 35 -5.95 -2.48 -1.66
N PHE A 36 -4.65 -2.71 -1.69
CA PHE A 36 -3.68 -2.23 -0.73
C PHE A 36 -2.74 -1.23 -1.39
N THR A 37 -2.31 -0.22 -0.64
CA THR A 37 -1.23 0.69 -1.02
C THR A 37 -0.21 0.71 0.11
N THR A 38 1.06 0.96 -0.17
CA THR A 38 2.11 1.04 0.85
C THR A 38 2.65 2.45 0.94
N GLY A 39 2.86 2.97 2.15
CA GLY A 39 3.40 4.31 2.38
C GLY A 39 4.48 4.29 3.47
N SER A 40 5.56 5.03 3.26
CA SER A 40 6.59 5.21 4.30
C SER A 40 6.21 6.28 5.32
N ASP A 41 5.30 7.19 4.97
CA ASP A 41 4.89 8.32 5.83
C ASP A 41 6.11 9.17 6.27
N ALA A 42 7.02 9.35 5.32
CA ALA A 42 8.30 10.01 5.53
C ALA A 42 8.11 11.50 5.76
N HIS A 43 8.73 12.00 6.83
CA HIS A 43 8.81 13.44 7.13
C HIS A 43 10.17 14.04 6.72
N PHE A 44 11.10 13.19 6.27
CA PHE A 44 12.43 13.54 5.75
C PHE A 44 12.73 12.71 4.50
N CYS A 45 13.53 13.25 3.58
CA CYS A 45 13.71 12.64 2.25
C CYS A 45 14.44 11.29 2.31
N GLU A 46 15.28 11.07 3.32
CA GLU A 46 16.03 9.84 3.55
C GLU A 46 15.11 8.65 3.92
N GLU A 47 13.88 8.93 4.37
CA GLU A 47 12.89 7.92 4.75
C GLU A 47 11.89 7.61 3.62
N ILE A 48 11.99 8.30 2.48
CA ILE A 48 11.14 8.02 1.32
C ILE A 48 11.34 6.57 0.87
N ALA A 49 10.23 5.89 0.58
CA ALA A 49 10.19 4.51 0.10
C ALA A 49 10.80 3.44 1.04
N ARG A 50 11.06 3.78 2.32
CA ARG A 50 11.35 2.78 3.36
C ARG A 50 10.07 2.01 3.70
N LEU A 51 9.91 0.85 3.07
CA LEU A 51 8.67 0.06 3.05
C LEU A 51 8.87 -1.40 3.51
N ASP A 52 10.01 -1.72 4.11
CA ASP A 52 10.41 -3.10 4.42
C ASP A 52 9.37 -3.84 5.29
N LEU A 53 8.85 -3.20 6.34
CA LEU A 53 7.86 -3.79 7.24
C LEU A 53 6.50 -3.95 6.54
N ALA A 54 6.10 -2.98 5.73
CA ALA A 54 4.86 -3.06 4.97
C ALA A 54 4.90 -4.21 3.95
N LYS A 55 6.05 -4.40 3.29
CA LYS A 55 6.28 -5.50 2.35
C LYS A 55 6.25 -6.86 3.05
N GLU A 56 6.92 -6.99 4.20
CA GLU A 56 6.90 -8.21 5.00
C GLU A 56 5.48 -8.56 5.43
N LEU A 57 4.73 -7.60 5.96
CA LEU A 57 3.35 -7.85 6.42
C LEU A 57 2.44 -8.34 5.28
N LEU A 58 2.49 -7.70 4.11
CA LEU A 58 1.68 -8.11 2.96
C LEU A 58 2.09 -9.51 2.46
N LYS A 59 3.38 -9.85 2.53
CA LYS A 59 3.92 -11.16 2.17
C LYS A 59 3.46 -12.24 3.16
N ASP A 60 3.50 -11.97 4.47
CA ASP A 60 3.09 -12.91 5.51
C ASP A 60 1.60 -13.28 5.39
N HIS A 61 0.78 -12.34 4.91
CA HIS A 61 -0.64 -12.57 4.61
C HIS A 61 -0.89 -13.12 3.21
N CYS A 62 0.14 -13.40 2.42
CA CYS A 62 0.06 -13.84 1.02
C CYS A 62 -0.90 -12.98 0.20
N VAL A 63 -0.81 -11.65 0.31
CA VAL A 63 -1.61 -10.73 -0.51
C VAL A 63 -1.15 -10.83 -1.96
N GLU A 64 -2.10 -11.02 -2.87
CA GLU A 64 -1.83 -11.07 -4.30
C GLU A 64 -1.23 -9.74 -4.78
N GLU A 65 -0.18 -9.80 -5.58
CA GLU A 65 0.51 -8.60 -6.04
C GLU A 65 -0.42 -7.67 -6.86
N GLU A 66 -1.38 -8.23 -7.58
CA GLU A 66 -2.42 -7.49 -8.33
C GLU A 66 -3.29 -6.60 -7.43
N LYS A 67 -3.40 -6.95 -6.15
CA LYS A 67 -4.12 -6.16 -5.14
C LYS A 67 -3.23 -5.10 -4.49
N ILE A 68 -1.93 -5.05 -4.74
CA ILE A 68 -1.00 -4.08 -4.16
C ILE A 68 -0.70 -3.00 -5.20
N LEU A 69 -1.20 -1.78 -5.01
CA LEU A 69 -1.14 -0.70 -6.01
C LEU A 69 0.28 -0.14 -6.23
N THR A 70 1.15 -0.23 -5.24
CA THR A 70 2.47 0.43 -5.19
C THR A 70 3.62 -0.42 -5.73
N THR A 71 3.30 -1.52 -6.41
CA THR A 71 4.25 -2.43 -7.06
C THR A 71 4.55 -2.04 -8.51
N SER A 72 3.68 -1.23 -9.15
CA SER A 72 3.88 -0.69 -10.50
C SER A 72 3.16 0.65 -10.67
N THR A 73 3.73 1.55 -11.47
CA THR A 73 3.07 2.80 -11.89
C THR A 73 1.77 2.52 -12.63
N SER A 74 1.76 1.55 -13.53
CA SER A 74 0.60 1.17 -14.34
C SER A 74 -0.56 0.75 -13.47
N ARG A 75 -0.30 -0.07 -12.44
CA ARG A 75 -1.31 -0.56 -11.51
C ARG A 75 -1.96 0.58 -10.72
N PHE A 76 -1.16 1.52 -10.24
CA PHE A 76 -1.67 2.70 -9.55
C PHE A 76 -2.51 3.59 -10.48
N LEU A 77 -2.00 3.90 -11.68
CA LEU A 77 -2.69 4.75 -12.65
C LEU A 77 -4.00 4.11 -13.15
N ASN A 78 -3.99 2.81 -13.47
CA ASN A 78 -5.19 2.05 -13.85
C ASN A 78 -6.21 1.98 -12.71
N PHE A 79 -5.78 1.94 -11.45
CA PHE A 79 -6.69 2.06 -10.32
C PHE A 79 -7.38 3.44 -10.25
N LEU A 80 -6.69 4.53 -10.62
CA LEU A 80 -7.33 5.85 -10.70
C LEU A 80 -8.41 5.89 -11.78
N LEU A 81 -8.15 5.31 -12.95
CA LEU A 81 -9.13 5.16 -14.03
C LEU A 81 -10.36 4.36 -13.57
N LEU A 82 -10.13 3.24 -12.87
CA LEU A 82 -11.20 2.42 -12.28
C LEU A 82 -12.08 3.23 -11.30
N ARG A 83 -11.54 4.29 -10.70
CA ARG A 83 -12.27 5.21 -9.80
C ARG A 83 -12.86 6.43 -10.51
N GLY A 84 -12.86 6.44 -11.84
CA GLY A 84 -13.47 7.49 -12.66
C GLY A 84 -12.62 8.73 -12.84
N LYS A 85 -11.30 8.66 -12.62
CA LYS A 85 -10.38 9.74 -13.00
C LYS A 85 -10.07 9.66 -14.50
N SER A 86 -9.87 10.81 -15.14
CA SER A 86 -9.41 10.87 -16.52
C SER A 86 -7.95 10.38 -16.62
N PRO A 87 -7.53 9.83 -17.78
CA PRO A 87 -6.12 9.59 -18.05
C PRO A 87 -5.29 10.87 -17.95
N ILE A 88 -4.03 10.72 -17.52
CA ILE A 88 -3.04 11.80 -17.39
C ILE A 88 -2.06 11.66 -18.56
N PRO A 89 -2.14 12.52 -19.59
CA PRO A 89 -1.33 12.39 -20.81
C PRO A 89 0.17 12.37 -20.56
N GLU A 90 0.64 13.14 -19.57
CA GLU A 90 2.05 13.23 -19.18
C GLU A 90 2.62 11.91 -18.64
N PHE A 91 1.74 10.97 -18.25
CA PHE A 91 2.12 9.65 -17.76
C PHE A 91 1.75 8.52 -18.73
N ALA A 92 1.46 8.80 -20.00
CA ALA A 92 1.02 7.80 -20.99
C ALA A 92 1.90 6.54 -21.01
N GLU A 93 3.23 6.70 -20.97
CA GLU A 93 4.21 5.60 -20.99
C GLU A 93 4.29 4.79 -19.69
N LEU A 94 3.60 5.25 -18.64
CA LEU A 94 3.60 4.63 -17.31
C LEU A 94 2.30 3.84 -17.01
N TYR A 95 1.29 3.93 -17.89
CA TYR A 95 0.03 3.17 -17.82
C TYR A 95 0.21 1.69 -18.16
#